data_AF-A0A7L4JFH2-F1
#
_entry.id   AF-A0A7L4JFH2-F1
#
_cell.length_a   1.000
_cell.length_b   1.000
_cell.length_c   1.000
_cell.angle_alpha   90.00
_cell.angle_beta   90.00
_cell.angle_gamma   90.00
#
_symmetry.space_group_name_H-M   'P 1'
#
loop_
_entity.id
_entity.type
_entity.pdbx_description
1 polymer ?
#
loop_
_entity_poly.entity_id
_entity_poly.type
_entity_poly.pdbx_seq_one_letter_code
_entity_poly.pdbx_strand_id
1 'polypeptide(L)'
;AGVPSPTGAQTTQLLVQPPWTPAVLWDRVTLTCQGSGTAGATTWYKDGQRWGQNRRNSFTLTESGTYTCDRPGGGLSPPVTVLNDQLVLQVPARTLLEGDTVTLCCRA
;
A
#
# COMPACT_ATOMS: atom_id res chain seq x y z
N ALA A 1 17.00 19.19 -30.88
CA ALA A 1 16.37 17.89 -30.56
C ALA A 1 15.90 17.96 -29.11
N GLY A 2 14.59 17.99 -28.89
CA GLY A 2 14.01 18.11 -27.55
C GLY A 2 14.20 16.80 -26.79
N VAL A 3 14.75 16.90 -25.59
CA VAL A 3 14.82 15.80 -24.62
C VAL A 3 13.37 15.40 -24.30
N PRO A 4 12.94 14.15 -24.48
CA PRO A 4 11.61 13.76 -24.03
C PRO A 4 11.59 13.82 -22.50
N SER A 5 10.77 14.72 -21.96
CA SER A 5 10.40 14.76 -20.55
C SER A 5 9.93 13.38 -20.09
N PRO A 6 10.20 12.94 -18.84
CA PRO A 6 9.58 11.75 -18.32
C PRO A 6 8.07 12.00 -18.27
N THR A 7 7.33 11.42 -19.20
CA THR A 7 5.89 11.24 -19.07
C THR A 7 5.70 10.53 -17.73
N GLY A 8 5.24 11.25 -16.72
CA GLY A 8 5.05 10.70 -15.38
C GLY A 8 4.18 9.47 -15.49
N ALA A 9 4.80 8.29 -15.43
CA ALA A 9 4.11 7.03 -15.31
C ALA A 9 3.40 7.11 -13.97
N GLN A 10 2.10 7.42 -14.01
CA GLN A 10 1.27 7.46 -12.82
C GLN A 10 1.09 6.01 -12.36
N THR A 11 2.08 5.52 -11.60
CA THR A 11 2.15 4.15 -11.11
C THR A 11 1.08 3.89 -10.07
N THR A 12 0.54 2.69 -10.08
CA THR A 12 -0.37 2.23 -9.02
C THR A 12 0.37 2.22 -7.67
N GLN A 13 -0.22 2.82 -6.64
CA GLN A 13 0.32 2.88 -5.29
C GLN A 13 -0.71 2.38 -4.28
N LEU A 14 -0.23 1.72 -3.24
CA LEU A 14 -1.05 1.27 -2.13
C LEU A 14 -0.89 2.23 -0.95
N LEU A 15 -1.99 2.85 -0.53
CA LEU A 15 -2.04 3.70 0.66
C LEU A 15 -2.55 2.88 1.84
N VAL A 16 -1.82 2.93 2.95
CA VAL A 16 -2.17 2.26 4.20
C VAL A 16 -2.72 3.29 5.18
N GLN A 17 -3.87 2.99 5.78
CA GLN A 17 -4.46 3.78 6.85
C GLN A 17 -4.73 2.88 8.07
N PRO A 18 -4.18 3.20 9.26
CA PRO A 18 -3.29 4.31 9.56
C PRO A 18 -1.91 4.20 8.85
N PRO A 19 -1.19 5.32 8.61
CA PRO A 19 0.02 5.36 7.78
C PRO A 19 1.27 4.85 8.51
N TRP A 20 1.19 3.63 9.04
CA TRP A 20 2.25 2.94 9.75
C TRP A 20 2.80 1.78 8.91
N THR A 21 4.11 1.58 8.97
CA THR A 21 4.80 0.45 8.36
C THR A 21 5.73 -0.22 9.39
N PRO A 22 5.75 -1.57 9.48
CA PRO A 22 4.81 -2.49 8.85
C PRO A 22 3.38 -2.28 9.40
N ALA A 23 2.37 -2.55 8.57
CA ALA A 23 0.98 -2.49 9.01
C ALA A 23 0.68 -3.66 9.95
N VAL A 24 -0.23 -3.48 10.91
CA VAL A 24 -0.49 -4.51 11.93
C VAL A 24 -1.98 -4.76 12.06
N LEU A 25 -2.37 -6.04 12.07
CA LEU A 25 -3.77 -6.48 11.98
C LEU A 25 -4.62 -6.15 13.22
N TRP A 26 -4.01 -5.96 14.39
CA TRP A 26 -4.71 -5.56 15.62
C TRP A 26 -5.35 -4.17 15.48
N ASP A 27 -4.82 -3.32 14.59
CA ASP A 27 -5.44 -2.05 14.23
C ASP A 27 -6.37 -2.23 13.02
N ARG A 28 -7.37 -1.36 12.90
CA ARG A 28 -8.28 -1.34 11.74
C ARG A 28 -7.55 -0.81 10.50
N VAL A 29 -6.74 -1.66 9.86
CA VAL A 29 -5.95 -1.31 8.67
C VAL A 29 -6.83 -1.31 7.44
N THR A 30 -6.84 -0.18 6.73
CA THR A 30 -7.50 -0.01 5.45
C THR A 30 -6.45 0.24 4.37
N LEU A 31 -6.43 -0.62 3.36
CA LEU A 31 -5.62 -0.44 2.16
C LEU A 31 -6.46 0.25 1.10
N THR A 32 -5.93 1.33 0.53
CA THR A 32 -6.54 2.02 -0.60
C THR A 32 -5.59 1.99 -1.76
N CYS A 33 -6.00 1.36 -2.85
CA CYS A 33 -5.25 1.40 -4.08
C CYS A 33 -5.47 2.78 -4.73
N GLN A 34 -4.44 3.52 -5.10
CA GLN A 34 -4.47 4.80 -5.82
C GLN A 34 -3.63 4.70 -7.10
N GLY A 35 -3.99 5.44 -8.15
CA GLY A 35 -3.30 5.37 -9.46
C GLY A 35 -4.25 5.62 -10.62
N SER A 36 -3.69 5.79 -11.82
CA SER A 36 -4.47 5.95 -13.04
C SER A 36 -5.16 4.65 -13.41
N GLY A 37 -6.43 4.75 -13.80
CA GLY A 37 -7.24 3.60 -14.18
C GLY A 37 -8.66 3.74 -13.63
N THR A 38 -9.58 2.97 -14.20
CA THR A 38 -10.97 2.95 -13.74
C THR A 38 -11.03 2.31 -12.36
N ALA A 39 -11.71 2.98 -11.41
CA ALA A 39 -11.85 2.54 -10.03
C ALA A 39 -12.30 1.06 -9.89
N GLY A 40 -13.25 0.61 -10.72
CA GLY A 40 -13.74 -0.78 -10.77
C GLY A 40 -12.83 -1.80 -11.45
N ALA A 41 -11.73 -1.40 -12.08
CA ALA A 41 -10.82 -2.35 -12.73
C ALA A 41 -9.64 -2.77 -11.83
N THR A 42 -9.72 -2.51 -10.52
CA THR A 42 -8.66 -2.85 -9.57
C THR A 42 -8.65 -4.35 -9.29
N THR A 43 -7.51 -5.02 -9.51
CA THR A 43 -7.28 -6.42 -9.11
C THR A 43 -6.39 -6.44 -7.87
N TRP A 44 -6.78 -7.23 -6.87
CA TRP A 44 -6.05 -7.36 -5.62
C TRP A 44 -5.37 -8.72 -5.53
N TYR A 45 -4.16 -8.72 -5.00
CA TYR A 45 -3.37 -9.92 -4.74
C TYR A 45 -2.96 -9.96 -3.27
N LYS A 46 -2.99 -11.16 -2.70
CA LYS A 46 -2.51 -11.49 -1.36
C LYS A 46 -1.47 -12.60 -1.50
N ASP A 47 -0.28 -12.38 -0.98
CA ASP A 47 0.85 -13.33 -1.03
C ASP A 47 1.15 -13.81 -2.46
N GLY A 48 1.03 -12.90 -3.43
CA GLY A 48 1.19 -13.18 -4.87
C GLY A 48 0.01 -13.88 -5.52
N GLN A 49 -0.97 -14.37 -4.75
CA GLN A 49 -2.16 -15.02 -5.26
C GLN A 49 -3.29 -14.02 -5.48
N ARG A 50 -4.03 -14.19 -6.58
CA ARG A 50 -5.19 -13.34 -6.87
C ARG A 50 -6.26 -13.52 -5.80
N TRP A 51 -6.53 -12.44 -5.07
CA TRP A 51 -7.44 -12.44 -3.92
C TRP A 51 -8.83 -11.90 -4.29
N GLY A 52 -8.92 -11.01 -5.30
CA GLY A 52 -10.20 -10.58 -5.86
C GLY A 52 -10.11 -9.57 -7.01
N GLN A 53 -11.09 -9.58 -7.92
CA GLN A 53 -11.22 -8.63 -9.04
C GLN A 53 -12.42 -7.69 -8.82
N ASN A 54 -12.33 -6.44 -9.28
CA ASN A 54 -13.44 -5.47 -9.25
C ASN A 54 -13.98 -5.21 -7.84
N ARG A 55 -13.09 -5.28 -6.84
CA ARG A 55 -13.38 -4.84 -5.49
C ARG A 55 -13.31 -3.32 -5.43
N ARG A 56 -13.97 -2.75 -4.42
CA ARG A 56 -13.85 -1.33 -4.05
C ARG A 56 -12.38 -0.93 -3.99
N ASN A 57 -12.05 0.31 -4.35
CA ASN A 57 -10.68 0.82 -4.32
C ASN A 57 -10.04 0.77 -2.93
N SER A 58 -10.85 0.69 -1.88
CA SER A 58 -10.44 0.54 -0.50
C SER A 58 -10.97 -0.76 0.11
N PHE A 59 -10.13 -1.42 0.89
CA PHE A 59 -10.46 -2.65 1.61
C PHE A 59 -9.87 -2.64 3.01
N THR A 60 -10.66 -3.04 4.00
CA THR A 60 -10.20 -3.18 5.40
C THR A 60 -9.73 -4.61 5.63
N LEU A 61 -8.47 -4.76 6.02
CA LEU A 61 -7.84 -6.06 6.18
C LEU A 61 -8.37 -6.82 7.39
N THR A 62 -8.47 -8.13 7.24
CA THR A 62 -8.85 -9.09 8.30
C THR A 62 -7.83 -10.22 8.46
N GLU A 63 -6.81 -10.25 7.60
CA GLU A 63 -5.76 -11.28 7.61
C GLU A 63 -4.39 -10.62 7.44
N SER A 64 -3.36 -11.24 7.99
CA SER A 64 -1.96 -10.88 7.72
C SER A 64 -1.51 -11.42 6.36
N GLY A 65 -0.45 -10.82 5.83
CA GLY A 65 0.16 -11.20 4.56
C GLY A 65 0.69 -10.00 3.79
N THR A 66 1.16 -10.27 2.58
CA THR A 66 1.66 -9.23 1.67
C THR A 66 0.61 -8.91 0.61
N TYR A 67 0.19 -7.65 0.57
CA TYR A 67 -0.87 -7.18 -0.33
C TYR A 67 -0.30 -6.32 -1.45
N THR A 68 -0.79 -6.52 -2.66
CA THR A 68 -0.54 -5.67 -3.83
C THR A 68 -1.84 -5.43 -4.59
N CYS A 69 -1.89 -4.33 -5.32
CA CYS A 69 -2.99 -4.06 -6.25
C CYS A 69 -2.46 -3.76 -7.65
N ASP A 70 -3.24 -4.13 -8.66
CA ASP A 70 -2.96 -3.85 -10.07
C ASP A 70 -4.11 -3.04 -10.67
N ARG A 71 -3.75 -2.04 -11.47
CA ARG A 71 -4.70 -1.24 -12.25
C ARG A 71 -4.31 -1.16 -13.71
N PRO A 72 -5.31 -1.18 -14.61
CA PRO A 72 -5.06 -0.97 -16.02
C PRO A 72 -4.49 0.44 -16.24
N GLY A 73 -3.30 0.49 -16.83
CA GLY A 73 -2.56 1.72 -17.13
C GLY A 73 -1.56 2.16 -16.05
N GLY A 74 -1.69 1.68 -14.81
CA GLY A 74 -0.78 2.00 -13.70
C GLY A 74 0.16 0.86 -13.28
N GLY A 75 -0.15 -0.38 -13.67
CA GLY A 75 0.63 -1.58 -13.35
C GLY A 75 0.46 -2.06 -11.90
N LEU A 76 1.33 -2.99 -11.49
CA LEU A 76 1.34 -3.57 -10.14
C LEU A 76 1.95 -2.60 -9.11
N SER A 77 1.28 -2.42 -7.97
CA SER A 77 1.76 -1.58 -6.87
C SER A 77 2.92 -2.22 -6.13
N PRO A 78 3.75 -1.43 -5.42
CA PRO A 78 4.67 -1.95 -4.42
C PRO A 78 3.93 -2.79 -3.37
N PRO A 79 4.57 -3.86 -2.84
CA PRO A 79 3.97 -4.70 -1.82
C PRO A 79 3.89 -4.00 -0.47
N VAL A 80 2.80 -4.24 0.25
CA VAL A 80 2.63 -3.84 1.65
C VAL A 80 2.49 -5.08 2.50
N THR A 81 3.34 -5.21 3.51
CA THR A 81 3.30 -6.32 4.45
C THR A 81 2.47 -5.94 5.68
N VAL A 82 1.55 -6.82 6.04
CA VAL A 82 0.68 -6.70 7.21
C VAL A 82 1.00 -7.84 8.16
N LEU A 83 1.43 -7.49 9.37
CA LEU A 83 1.86 -8.41 10.42
C LEU A 83 0.73 -8.66 11.42
N ASN A 84 0.82 -9.80 12.10
CA ASN A 84 -0.03 -10.17 13.22
C ASN A 84 0.83 -10.72 14.37
N ASP A 85 1.94 -10.03 14.65
CA ASP A 85 2.89 -10.39 15.70
C ASP A 85 2.55 -9.70 17.03
N GLN A 86 2.98 -10.30 18.14
CA GLN A 86 2.71 -9.79 19.50
C GLN A 86 3.42 -8.47 19.82
N LEU A 87 4.50 -8.12 19.11
CA LEU A 87 5.23 -6.87 19.35
C LEU A 87 5.74 -6.36 18.00
N VAL A 88 5.31 -5.16 17.63
CA VAL A 88 5.73 -4.53 16.38
C VAL A 88 6.15 -3.09 16.63
N LEU A 89 7.34 -2.75 16.14
CA LEU A 89 7.81 -1.38 16.06
C LEU A 89 7.35 -0.77 14.73
N GLN A 90 6.41 0.15 14.80
CA GLN A 90 5.87 0.87 13.66
C GLN A 90 6.63 2.18 13.43
N VAL A 91 6.87 2.48 12.15
CA VAL A 91 7.41 3.76 11.70
C VAL A 91 6.44 4.40 10.70
N PRO A 92 6.53 5.72 10.46
CA PRO A 92 5.67 6.36 9.47
C PRO A 92 5.90 5.83 8.05
N ALA A 93 4.83 5.52 7.33
CA ALA A 93 4.85 5.01 5.95
C ALA A 93 5.11 6.11 4.90
N ARG A 94 6.08 7.00 5.16
CA ARG A 94 6.51 8.09 4.27
C ARG A 94 8.01 8.06 4.08
N THR A 95 8.49 8.67 3.01
CA THR A 95 9.93 8.93 2.84
C THR A 95 10.42 9.83 3.96
N LEU A 96 11.53 9.46 4.59
CA LEU A 96 12.19 10.22 5.63
C LEU A 96 13.47 10.83 5.07
N LEU A 97 13.73 12.10 5.38
CA LEU A 97 14.93 12.83 5.00
C LEU A 97 15.74 13.25 6.24
N GLU A 98 16.99 13.67 6.01
CA GLU A 98 17.82 14.21 7.08
C GLU A 98 17.16 15.45 7.70
N GLY A 99 17.08 15.47 9.03
CA GLY A 99 16.41 16.53 9.80
C GLY A 99 14.92 16.28 10.08
N ASP A 100 14.31 15.24 9.50
CA ASP A 100 12.92 14.90 9.80
C ASP A 100 12.76 14.41 11.24
N THR A 101 11.72 14.88 11.92
CA THR A 101 11.30 14.31 13.20
C THR A 101 10.47 13.04 12.97
N VAL A 102 10.94 11.94 13.53
CA VAL A 102 10.30 10.62 13.39
C VAL A 102 9.69 10.21 14.73
N THR A 103 8.41 9.86 14.70
CA THR A 103 7.74 9.25 15.86
C THR A 103 7.66 7.75 15.62
N LEU A 104 8.32 6.99 16.49
CA LEU A 104 8.23 5.53 16.51
C LEU A 104 7.04 5.12 17.40
N CYS A 105 6.29 4.12 16.98
CA CYS A 105 5.20 3.58 17.80
C CYS A 105 5.48 2.10 18.10
N CYS A 106 5.68 1.79 19.37
CA CYS A 106 5.76 0.41 19.82
C CYS A 106 4.36 -0.08 20.18
N ARG A 107 3.92 -1.18 19.56
CA ARG A 107 2.60 -1.77 19.79
C ARG A 107 2.78 -3.22 20.22
N ALA A 108 2.15 -3.56 21.35
CA ALA A 108 2.08 -4.89 21.93
C ALA A 108 0.61 -5.22 22.24
#